data_AF-A0A950EZA0-F1
#
_entry.id   AF-A0A950EZA0-F1
#
_cell.length_a   1.000
_cell.length_b   1.000
_cell.length_c   1.000
_cell.angle_alpha   90.00
_cell.angle_beta   90.00
_cell.angle_gamma   90.00
#
_symmetry.space_group_name_H-M   'P 1'
#
loop_
_entity.id
_entity.type
_entity.pdbx_description
1 polymer ?
#
loop_
_entity_poly.entity_id
_entity_poly.type
_entity_poly.pdbx_seq_one_letter_code
_entity_poly.pdbx_strand_id
1 'polypeptide(L)'
;VMIRTVPQLLPKGLNDARWDFSPKEESDRTVIRHPLQAVRWMACEWWDELCWGFAVMAIWGLVRRRFILKVCRVRDPGDRGGSERLVLAVFAGVFVLGLLRHTAALGYLSGRHLLPLVLISVPWAAAGTFVCLRGLGLKLPWSPRTAWATCILASGLVILTLVVYQLRPSHSTRWGHWASGRWLAEHASPSDLVLDTRGWARFIANAPGYDYWHVRQALTDSHLAYVVVGHEELEAKSPRARTLTALLAYAATPVQDFPVFVNDRNVGARIYRFHQPVSWEGLVP
;
A
#
# COMPACT_ATOMS: atom_id res chain seq x y z
N VAL A 1 -22.11 11.61 8.44
CA VAL A 1 -21.40 12.87 8.77
C VAL A 1 -21.14 13.61 7.46
N MET A 2 -21.65 14.84 7.32
CA MET A 2 -21.36 15.67 6.15
C MET A 2 -19.95 16.23 6.31
N ILE A 3 -19.00 15.69 5.53
CA ILE A 3 -17.62 16.15 5.51
C ILE A 3 -17.60 17.49 4.76
N ARG A 4 -17.21 18.58 5.44
CA ARG A 4 -17.19 19.90 4.80
C ARG A 4 -15.93 20.07 3.96
N THR A 5 -16.07 20.61 2.77
CA THR A 5 -15.01 20.81 1.76
C THR A 5 -14.21 22.12 1.92
N VAL A 6 -14.53 22.94 2.93
CA VAL A 6 -13.88 24.23 3.20
C VAL A 6 -12.68 24.03 4.13
N PRO A 7 -11.56 24.77 3.99
CA PRO A 7 -10.44 24.71 4.93
C PRO A 7 -10.94 24.92 6.37
N GLN A 8 -10.82 23.88 7.20
CA GLN A 8 -11.37 23.92 8.54
C GLN A 8 -10.36 24.53 9.52
N LEU A 9 -10.82 25.57 10.21
CA LEU A 9 -10.06 26.25 11.25
C LEU A 9 -9.83 25.27 12.40
N LEU A 10 -8.60 25.24 12.90
CA LEU A 10 -8.30 24.56 14.15
C LEU A 10 -8.91 25.31 15.33
N PRO A 11 -9.25 24.62 16.43
CA PRO A 11 -9.56 25.27 17.69
C PRO A 11 -8.46 26.27 18.09
N LYS A 12 -8.85 27.37 18.75
CA LYS A 12 -7.88 28.33 19.33
C LYS A 12 -6.90 27.59 20.25
N GLY A 13 -5.60 27.84 20.09
CA GLY A 13 -4.52 27.15 20.81
C GLY A 13 -3.81 26.08 19.98
N LEU A 14 -4.46 25.55 18.93
CA LEU A 14 -3.88 24.59 17.99
C LEU A 14 -3.43 25.21 16.65
N ASN A 15 -3.59 26.52 16.49
CA ASN A 15 -3.29 27.25 15.25
C ASN A 15 -1.80 27.58 15.03
N ASP A 16 -0.92 27.24 15.99
CA ASP A 16 0.54 27.39 15.86
C ASP A 16 1.11 26.47 14.76
N ALA A 17 2.07 26.97 13.97
CA ALA A 17 2.73 26.22 12.91
C ALA A 17 3.58 25.03 13.41
N ARG A 18 3.87 24.96 14.72
CA ARG A 18 4.54 23.81 15.35
C ARG A 18 3.66 22.56 15.37
N TRP A 19 2.35 22.70 15.25
CA TRP A 19 1.42 21.58 15.17
C TRP A 19 1.37 20.99 13.76
N ASP A 20 1.53 19.68 13.67
CA ASP A 20 1.48 18.92 12.43
C ASP A 20 0.27 17.99 12.41
N PHE A 21 -0.81 18.50 11.81
CA PHE A 21 -2.05 17.75 11.54
C PHE A 21 -2.08 17.17 10.13
N SER A 22 -0.94 17.12 9.43
CA SER A 22 -0.90 16.54 8.09
C SER A 22 -1.13 15.02 8.16
N PRO A 23 -1.81 14.42 7.17
CA PRO A 23 -1.93 12.98 7.06
C PRO A 23 -0.57 12.29 7.05
N LYS A 24 -0.53 11.03 7.48
CA LYS A 24 0.71 10.23 7.57
C LYS A 24 1.55 10.29 6.29
N GLU A 25 0.89 10.27 5.14
CA GLU A 25 1.50 10.29 3.81
C GLU A 25 2.22 11.62 3.49
N GLU A 26 1.84 12.71 4.16
CA GLU A 26 2.47 14.01 4.03
C GLU A 26 3.56 14.25 5.08
N SER A 27 3.36 13.75 6.31
CA SER A 27 4.31 13.91 7.42
C SER A 27 5.60 13.11 7.23
N ASP A 28 5.53 12.00 6.49
CA ASP A 28 6.65 11.07 6.29
C ASP A 28 7.46 11.36 5.01
N ARG A 29 7.27 12.55 4.39
CA ARG A 29 7.99 12.94 3.17
C ARG A 29 9.50 13.04 3.42
N THR A 30 10.23 12.01 3.02
CA THR A 30 11.70 12.01 3.02
C THR A 30 12.20 12.18 1.60
N VAL A 31 12.66 13.37 1.25
CA VAL A 31 13.18 13.62 -0.11
C VAL A 31 14.36 12.69 -0.36
N ILE A 32 14.22 11.78 -1.34
CA ILE A 32 15.31 10.90 -1.76
C ILE A 32 16.26 11.74 -2.61
N ARG A 33 17.41 12.08 -2.04
CA ARG A 33 18.40 12.96 -2.69
C ARG A 33 19.15 12.29 -3.84
N HIS A 34 19.17 10.96 -3.91
CA HIS A 34 19.93 10.22 -4.92
C HIS A 34 19.01 9.53 -5.94
N PRO A 35 19.03 9.92 -7.23
CA PRO A 35 18.15 9.33 -8.25
C PRO A 35 18.41 7.82 -8.45
N LEU A 36 19.65 7.37 -8.26
CA LEU A 36 20.00 5.94 -8.30
C LEU A 36 19.30 5.13 -7.20
N GLN A 37 19.06 5.74 -6.04
CA GLN A 37 18.33 5.08 -4.96
C GLN A 37 16.86 4.88 -5.33
N ALA A 38 16.23 5.87 -5.96
CA ALA A 38 14.86 5.76 -6.46
C ALA A 38 14.74 4.69 -7.57
N VAL A 39 15.71 4.64 -8.50
CA VAL A 39 15.76 3.61 -9.54
C VAL A 39 15.92 2.21 -8.93
N ARG A 40 16.84 2.04 -7.98
CA ARG A 40 17.06 0.75 -7.30
C ARG A 40 15.81 0.32 -6.54
N TRP A 41 15.18 1.23 -5.79
CA TRP A 41 13.96 0.92 -5.05
C TRP A 41 12.83 0.51 -6.01
N MET A 42 12.60 1.27 -7.07
CA MET A 42 11.60 0.92 -8.09
C MET A 42 11.89 -0.43 -8.76
N ALA A 43 13.16 -0.75 -9.04
CA ALA A 43 13.54 -2.03 -9.61
C ALA A 43 13.28 -3.20 -8.64
N CYS A 44 13.57 -3.02 -7.34
CA CYS A 44 13.26 -4.02 -6.32
C CYS A 44 11.74 -4.22 -6.17
N GLU A 45 10.96 -3.14 -6.07
CA GLU A 45 9.49 -3.23 -5.98
C GLU A 45 8.88 -3.87 -7.24
N TRP A 46 9.35 -3.50 -8.44
CA TRP A 46 8.91 -4.14 -9.68
C TRP A 46 9.20 -5.65 -9.70
N TRP A 47 10.37 -6.03 -9.19
CA TRP A 47 10.80 -7.42 -9.10
C TRP A 47 9.95 -8.22 -8.11
N ASP A 48 9.65 -7.62 -6.95
CA ASP A 48 8.79 -8.19 -5.91
C ASP A 48 7.35 -8.35 -6.40
N GLU A 49 6.78 -7.33 -7.05
CA GLU A 49 5.42 -7.35 -7.60
C GLU A 49 5.26 -8.34 -8.78
N LEU A 50 6.36 -8.69 -9.45
CA LEU A 50 6.40 -9.79 -10.43
C LEU A 50 6.76 -11.16 -9.79
N CYS A 51 6.68 -11.28 -8.47
CA CYS A 51 6.92 -12.52 -7.73
C CYS A 51 8.28 -13.17 -8.06
N TRP A 52 9.31 -12.38 -8.34
CA TRP A 52 10.70 -12.80 -8.65
C TRP A 52 10.85 -13.63 -9.94
N GLY A 53 10.23 -14.82 -9.99
CA GLY A 53 10.30 -15.73 -11.12
C GLY A 53 9.73 -15.13 -12.40
N PHE A 54 8.61 -14.40 -12.34
CA PHE A 54 8.07 -13.75 -13.54
C PHE A 54 8.90 -12.54 -13.97
N ALA A 55 9.64 -11.90 -13.06
CA ALA A 55 10.59 -10.84 -13.41
C ALA A 55 11.73 -11.40 -14.27
N VAL A 56 12.30 -12.56 -13.88
CA VAL A 56 13.29 -13.29 -14.69
C VAL A 56 12.71 -13.65 -16.06
N MET A 57 11.48 -14.18 -16.10
CA MET A 57 10.83 -14.54 -17.36
C MET A 57 10.54 -13.30 -18.23
N ALA A 58 10.20 -12.16 -17.64
CA ALA A 58 9.96 -10.91 -18.37
C ALA A 58 11.24 -10.43 -19.07
N ILE A 59 12.36 -10.41 -18.33
CA ILE A 59 13.67 -10.08 -18.90
C ILE A 59 14.05 -11.09 -19.99
N TRP A 60 13.86 -12.38 -19.73
CA TRP A 60 14.18 -13.43 -20.70
C TRP A 60 13.36 -13.31 -21.99
N GLY A 61 12.05 -13.08 -21.86
CA GLY A 61 11.16 -12.87 -23.00
C GLY A 61 11.55 -11.64 -23.82
N LEU A 62 11.96 -10.55 -23.15
CA LEU A 62 12.47 -9.35 -23.81
C LEU A 62 13.77 -9.64 -24.58
N VAL A 63 14.74 -10.31 -23.95
CA VAL A 63 16.02 -10.70 -24.56
C VAL A 63 15.80 -11.65 -25.75
N ARG A 64 14.85 -12.59 -25.63
CA ARG A 64 14.53 -13.59 -26.66
C ARG A 64 13.46 -13.17 -27.65
N ARG A 65 13.03 -11.90 -27.63
CA ARG A 65 11.97 -11.38 -28.51
C ARG A 65 12.15 -11.76 -29.98
N ARG A 66 13.36 -11.60 -30.53
CA ARG A 66 13.63 -11.92 -31.95
C ARG A 66 13.45 -13.42 -32.25
N PHE A 67 13.82 -14.28 -31.32
CA PHE A 67 13.62 -15.73 -31.44
C PHE A 67 12.13 -16.08 -31.38
N ILE A 68 11.40 -15.52 -30.42
CA ILE A 68 9.94 -15.71 -30.27
C ILE A 68 9.21 -15.32 -31.56
N LEU A 69 9.52 -14.13 -32.10
CA LEU A 69 8.90 -13.65 -33.34
C LEU A 69 9.19 -14.55 -34.54
N LYS A 70 10.35 -15.22 -34.59
CA LYS A 70 10.66 -16.19 -35.65
C LYS A 70 9.86 -17.48 -35.51
N VAL A 71 9.67 -17.96 -34.28
CA VAL A 71 8.97 -19.21 -33.96
C VAL A 71 7.46 -19.08 -34.16
N CYS A 72 6.89 -17.90 -33.86
CA CYS A 72 5.46 -17.63 -33.95
C CYS A 72 5.04 -17.00 -35.31
N ARG A 73 5.78 -17.26 -36.40
CA ARG A 73 5.53 -16.71 -37.76
C ARG A 73 4.25 -17.27 -38.41
N VAL A 74 3.09 -17.02 -37.81
CA VAL A 74 1.75 -17.16 -38.43
C VAL A 74 1.09 -15.79 -38.51
N ARG A 75 1.87 -14.72 -38.78
CA ARG A 75 1.38 -13.34 -38.78
C ARG A 75 1.53 -12.73 -40.16
N ASP A 76 0.50 -12.01 -40.60
CA ASP A 76 0.46 -11.31 -41.87
C ASP A 76 1.70 -10.39 -42.06
N PRO A 77 2.31 -10.34 -43.25
CA PRO A 77 3.52 -9.54 -43.51
C PRO A 77 3.38 -8.03 -43.21
N GLY A 78 2.13 -7.53 -43.17
CA GLY A 78 1.79 -6.13 -42.89
C GLY A 78 1.67 -5.78 -41.40
N ASP A 79 1.42 -6.74 -40.51
CA ASP A 79 1.21 -6.48 -39.08
C ASP A 79 2.51 -6.68 -38.30
N ARG A 80 3.39 -5.69 -38.41
CA ARG A 80 4.68 -5.70 -37.69
C ARG A 80 4.54 -5.34 -36.21
N GLY A 81 3.37 -4.95 -35.73
CA GLY A 81 3.13 -4.50 -34.35
C GLY A 81 4.04 -3.33 -33.94
N GLY A 82 4.41 -2.47 -34.89
CA GLY A 82 5.40 -1.41 -34.69
C GLY A 82 4.88 -0.28 -33.80
N SER A 83 3.69 0.20 -34.13
CA SER A 83 3.01 1.30 -33.46
C SER A 83 2.63 0.94 -32.04
N GLU A 84 2.12 -0.26 -31.80
CA GLU A 84 1.73 -0.77 -30.47
C GLU A 84 2.94 -0.83 -29.55
N ARG A 85 4.09 -1.31 -30.06
CA ARG A 85 5.34 -1.32 -29.28
C ARG A 85 5.85 0.08 -28.99
N LEU A 86 5.71 1.02 -29.93
CA LEU A 86 6.09 2.40 -29.72
C LEU A 86 5.20 3.03 -28.64
N VAL A 87 3.88 2.84 -28.71
CA VAL A 87 2.93 3.32 -27.70
C VAL A 87 3.26 2.75 -26.32
N LEU A 88 3.50 1.44 -26.21
CA LEU A 88 3.89 0.82 -24.94
C LEU A 88 5.24 1.33 -24.43
N ALA A 89 6.22 1.54 -25.30
CA ALA A 89 7.52 2.08 -24.91
C ALA A 89 7.43 3.53 -24.44
N VAL A 90 6.66 4.38 -25.13
CA VAL A 90 6.40 5.77 -24.73
C VAL A 90 5.65 5.80 -23.41
N PHE A 91 4.58 5.01 -23.27
CA PHE A 91 3.83 4.90 -22.02
C PHE A 91 4.76 4.48 -20.88
N ALA A 92 5.52 3.39 -21.04
CA ALA A 92 6.42 2.91 -20.00
C ALA A 92 7.48 3.95 -19.64
N GLY A 93 8.06 4.63 -20.64
CA GLY A 93 9.05 5.69 -20.42
C GLY A 93 8.49 6.87 -19.63
N VAL A 94 7.34 7.41 -20.06
CA VAL A 94 6.66 8.52 -19.36
C VAL A 94 6.25 8.10 -17.95
N PHE A 95 5.71 6.89 -17.79
CA PHE A 95 5.26 6.38 -16.50
C PHE A 95 6.44 6.18 -15.54
N VAL A 96 7.56 5.61 -15.99
CA VAL A 96 8.80 5.49 -15.22
C VAL A 96 9.31 6.86 -14.80
N LEU A 97 9.33 7.86 -15.69
CA LEU A 97 9.75 9.21 -15.33
C LEU A 97 8.84 9.84 -14.28
N GLY A 98 7.52 9.64 -14.41
CA GLY A 98 6.53 10.07 -13.43
C GLY A 98 6.74 9.41 -12.07
N LEU A 99 6.99 8.09 -12.05
CA LEU A 99 7.29 7.34 -10.83
C LEU A 99 8.59 7.81 -10.18
N LEU A 100 9.67 7.97 -10.94
CA LEU A 100 10.95 8.45 -10.42
C LEU A 100 10.79 9.83 -9.77
N ARG A 101 10.05 10.73 -10.43
CA ARG A 101 9.72 12.04 -9.85
C ARG A 101 8.88 11.91 -8.58
N HIS A 102 7.85 11.06 -8.60
CA HIS A 102 6.97 10.82 -7.45
C HIS A 102 7.75 10.28 -6.24
N THR A 103 8.56 9.24 -6.45
CA THR A 103 9.40 8.62 -5.42
C THR A 103 10.46 9.59 -4.91
N ALA A 104 11.10 10.36 -5.77
CA ALA A 104 12.10 11.35 -5.35
C ALA A 104 11.49 12.49 -4.54
N ALA A 105 10.33 13.00 -4.96
CA ALA A 105 9.67 14.14 -4.33
C ALA A 105 8.96 13.77 -3.02
N LEU A 106 8.32 12.61 -2.94
CA LEU A 106 7.53 12.20 -1.79
C LEU A 106 8.27 11.25 -0.84
N GLY A 107 9.37 10.64 -1.27
CA GLY A 107 10.04 9.61 -0.47
C GLY A 107 9.27 8.32 -0.33
N TYR A 108 8.27 8.12 -1.20
CA TYR A 108 7.29 7.06 -1.07
C TYR A 108 7.12 6.32 -2.41
N LEU A 109 7.18 5.00 -2.31
CA LEU A 109 6.87 4.08 -3.39
C LEU A 109 6.21 2.85 -2.77
N SER A 110 5.21 2.31 -3.44
CA SER A 110 4.58 1.05 -3.05
C SER A 110 4.10 0.31 -4.29
N GLY A 111 3.91 -1.00 -4.16
CA GLY A 111 3.49 -1.90 -5.24
C GLY A 111 2.35 -1.40 -6.12
N ARG A 112 1.36 -0.71 -5.54
CA ARG A 112 0.22 -0.16 -6.30
C ARG A 112 0.64 0.82 -7.41
N HIS A 113 1.74 1.55 -7.22
CA HIS A 113 2.25 2.48 -8.22
C HIS A 113 2.99 1.75 -9.35
N LEU A 114 3.46 0.53 -9.09
CA LEU A 114 4.19 -0.32 -10.03
C LEU A 114 3.24 -1.17 -10.89
N LEU A 115 1.97 -1.33 -10.49
CA LEU A 115 1.00 -2.19 -11.18
C LEU A 115 0.92 -1.95 -12.71
N PRO A 116 0.95 -0.71 -13.24
CA PRO A 116 0.96 -0.51 -14.68
C PRO A 116 2.23 -1.06 -15.37
N LEU A 117 3.39 -0.96 -14.73
CA LEU A 117 4.64 -1.54 -15.25
C LEU A 117 4.62 -3.06 -15.16
N VAL A 118 4.08 -3.62 -14.07
CA VAL A 118 3.86 -5.05 -13.91
C VAL A 118 2.98 -5.57 -15.05
N LEU A 119 1.83 -4.92 -15.31
CA LEU A 119 0.89 -5.29 -16.37
C LEU A 119 1.55 -5.29 -17.76
N ILE A 120 2.37 -4.28 -18.07
CA ILE A 120 3.11 -4.20 -19.34
C ILE A 120 4.22 -5.25 -19.43
N SER A 121 4.71 -5.74 -18.30
CA SER A 121 5.75 -6.77 -18.23
C SER A 121 5.19 -8.19 -18.39
N VAL A 122 3.90 -8.41 -18.09
CA VAL A 122 3.23 -9.73 -18.18
C VAL A 122 3.37 -10.38 -19.58
N PRO A 123 3.14 -9.69 -20.71
CA PRO A 123 3.33 -10.28 -22.03
C PRO A 123 4.76 -10.78 -22.26
N TRP A 124 5.77 -10.06 -21.77
CA TRP A 124 7.16 -10.49 -21.84
C TRP A 124 7.43 -11.67 -20.93
N ALA A 125 6.86 -11.69 -19.72
CA ALA A 125 6.96 -12.83 -18.81
C ALA A 125 6.37 -14.09 -19.43
N ALA A 126 5.17 -14.00 -20.01
CA ALA A 126 4.53 -15.10 -20.72
C ALA A 126 5.39 -15.61 -21.89
N ALA A 127 5.95 -14.68 -22.67
CA ALA A 127 6.82 -15.03 -23.80
C ALA A 127 8.12 -15.70 -23.35
N GLY A 128 8.72 -15.24 -22.24
CA GLY A 128 9.89 -15.88 -21.63
C GLY A 128 9.60 -17.29 -21.16
N THR A 129 8.49 -17.48 -20.43
CA THR A 129 8.01 -18.80 -19.99
C THR A 129 7.81 -19.74 -21.17
N PHE A 130 7.16 -19.28 -22.24
CA PHE A 130 6.97 -20.06 -23.46
C PHE A 130 8.29 -20.55 -24.06
N VAL A 131 9.30 -19.68 -24.18
CA VAL A 131 10.61 -20.04 -24.72
C VAL A 131 11.30 -21.08 -23.83
N CYS A 132 11.24 -20.91 -22.52
CA CYS A 132 11.81 -21.86 -21.57
C CYS A 132 11.15 -23.23 -21.69
N LEU A 133 9.82 -23.30 -21.66
CA LEU A 133 9.07 -24.55 -21.77
C LEU A 133 9.30 -25.24 -23.11
N ARG A 134 9.33 -24.49 -24.22
CA ARG A 134 9.65 -25.05 -25.54
C ARG A 134 11.08 -25.61 -25.58
N GLY A 135 12.04 -24.89 -25.01
CA GLY A 135 13.43 -25.34 -24.93
C GLY A 135 13.58 -26.62 -24.10
N LEU A 136 12.84 -26.74 -22.99
CA LEU A 136 12.78 -27.95 -22.18
C LEU A 136 12.14 -29.11 -22.94
N GLY A 137 11.01 -28.88 -23.61
CA GLY A 137 10.33 -29.92 -24.41
C GLY A 137 11.15 -30.45 -25.59
N LEU A 138 12.07 -29.65 -26.14
CA LEU A 138 13.00 -30.10 -27.19
C LEU A 138 14.19 -30.90 -26.65
N LYS A 139 14.60 -30.65 -25.40
CA LYS A 139 15.78 -31.27 -24.78
C LYS A 139 15.43 -32.50 -23.95
N LEU A 140 14.21 -32.57 -23.43
CA LEU A 140 13.75 -33.65 -22.57
C LEU A 140 12.99 -34.68 -23.43
N PRO A 141 13.36 -35.97 -23.39
CA PRO A 141 12.72 -37.02 -24.18
C PRO A 141 11.38 -37.45 -23.56
N TRP A 142 10.49 -36.49 -23.32
CA TRP A 142 9.20 -36.75 -22.69
C TRP A 142 8.19 -37.29 -23.69
N SER A 143 7.47 -38.33 -23.30
CA SER A 143 6.28 -38.76 -24.03
C SER A 143 5.20 -37.66 -23.95
N PRO A 144 4.28 -37.58 -24.94
CA PRO A 144 3.18 -36.60 -24.89
C PRO A 144 2.34 -36.67 -23.61
N ARG A 145 2.13 -37.89 -23.08
CA ARG A 145 1.41 -38.12 -21.82
C ARG A 145 2.18 -37.53 -20.63
N THR A 146 3.49 -37.76 -20.57
CA THR A 146 4.36 -37.20 -19.53
C THR A 146 4.36 -35.69 -19.57
N ALA A 147 4.54 -35.09 -20.76
CA ALA A 147 4.55 -33.65 -20.92
C ALA A 147 3.22 -33.01 -20.49
N TRP A 148 2.08 -33.61 -20.85
CA TRP A 148 0.76 -33.13 -20.46
C TRP A 148 0.53 -33.24 -18.94
N ALA A 149 0.88 -34.39 -18.34
CA ALA A 149 0.80 -34.58 -16.90
C ALA A 149 1.67 -33.56 -16.14
N THR A 150 2.90 -33.32 -16.60
CA THR A 150 3.79 -32.30 -16.02
C THR A 150 3.21 -30.90 -16.14
N CYS A 151 2.62 -30.54 -17.29
CA CYS A 151 1.96 -29.24 -17.46
C CYS A 151 0.79 -29.05 -16.49
N ILE A 152 -0.05 -30.08 -16.29
CA ILE A 152 -1.15 -30.04 -15.33
C ILE A 152 -0.62 -29.90 -13.91
N LEU A 153 0.36 -30.71 -13.52
CA LEU A 153 0.96 -30.66 -12.19
C LEU A 153 1.57 -29.28 -11.92
N ALA A 154 2.33 -28.73 -12.86
CA ALA A 154 2.92 -27.41 -12.74
C ALA A 154 1.86 -26.29 -12.63
N SER A 155 0.82 -26.35 -13.47
CA SER A 155 -0.28 -25.37 -13.44
C SER A 155 -1.07 -25.47 -12.14
N GLY A 156 -1.36 -26.69 -11.69
CA GLY A 156 -2.00 -26.96 -10.40
C GLY A 156 -1.19 -26.44 -9.23
N LEU A 157 0.14 -26.62 -9.24
CA LEU A 157 1.04 -26.07 -8.23
C LEU A 157 1.04 -24.53 -8.21
N VAL A 158 1.04 -23.90 -9.38
CA VAL A 158 0.94 -22.42 -9.49
C VAL A 158 -0.40 -21.95 -8.92
N ILE A 159 -1.52 -22.55 -9.33
CA ILE A 159 -2.85 -22.19 -8.83
C ILE A 159 -2.93 -22.38 -7.32
N LEU A 160 -2.46 -23.52 -6.81
CA LEU A 160 -2.44 -23.80 -5.37
C LEU A 160 -1.60 -22.77 -4.61
N THR A 161 -0.43 -22.42 -5.14
CA THR A 161 0.44 -21.40 -4.54
C THR A 161 -0.25 -20.05 -4.49
N LEU A 162 -0.92 -19.64 -5.57
CA LEU A 162 -1.69 -18.41 -5.62
C LEU A 162 -2.87 -18.43 -4.63
N VAL A 163 -3.60 -19.54 -4.53
CA VAL A 163 -4.70 -19.70 -3.56
C VAL A 163 -4.16 -19.58 -2.13
N VAL A 164 -3.11 -20.33 -1.78
CA VAL A 164 -2.48 -20.25 -0.44
C VAL A 164 -1.96 -18.84 -0.15
N TYR A 165 -1.40 -18.17 -1.15
CA TYR A 165 -0.94 -16.79 -1.02
C TYR A 165 -2.11 -15.82 -0.76
N GLN A 166 -3.22 -15.95 -1.50
CA GLN A 166 -4.41 -15.12 -1.33
C GLN A 166 -5.15 -15.40 -0.02
N LEU A 167 -5.01 -16.61 0.53
CA LEU A 167 -5.52 -16.97 1.86
C LEU A 167 -4.62 -16.52 3.01
N ARG A 168 -3.48 -15.87 2.73
CA ARG A 168 -2.64 -15.33 3.80
C ARG A 168 -3.46 -14.36 4.66
N PRO A 169 -3.40 -14.51 5.99
CA PRO A 169 -4.14 -13.64 6.90
C PRO A 169 -3.74 -12.19 6.67
N SER A 170 -4.69 -11.29 6.92
CA SER A 170 -4.49 -9.84 6.77
C SER A 170 -3.17 -9.39 7.40
N HIS A 171 -2.49 -8.46 6.73
CA HIS A 171 -1.23 -7.87 7.18
C HIS A 171 -1.28 -7.60 8.69
N SER A 172 -0.25 -8.03 9.41
CA SER A 172 -0.19 -8.03 10.88
C SER A 172 -0.53 -6.67 11.50
N THR A 173 -0.14 -5.59 10.83
CA THR A 173 -0.46 -4.18 11.15
C THR A 173 -1.96 -3.85 11.18
N ARG A 174 -2.84 -4.73 10.66
CA ARG A 174 -4.29 -4.53 10.64
C ARG A 174 -5.01 -5.21 11.78
N TRP A 175 -4.40 -6.19 12.46
CA TRP A 175 -5.06 -6.94 13.53
C TRP A 175 -5.42 -6.07 14.73
N GLY A 176 -4.53 -5.16 15.12
CA GLY A 176 -4.80 -4.21 16.21
C GLY A 176 -5.99 -3.30 15.90
N HIS A 177 -6.07 -2.78 14.67
CA HIS A 177 -7.21 -1.96 14.23
C HIS A 177 -8.50 -2.78 14.07
N TRP A 178 -8.42 -4.03 13.61
CA TRP A 178 -9.58 -4.92 13.53
C TRP A 178 -10.15 -5.20 14.92
N ALA A 179 -9.29 -5.56 15.88
CA ALA A 179 -9.69 -5.79 17.27
C ALA A 179 -10.24 -4.51 17.91
N SER A 180 -9.63 -3.35 17.61
CA SER A 180 -10.16 -2.05 18.03
C SER A 180 -11.56 -1.78 17.49
N GLY A 181 -11.81 -2.11 16.22
CA GLY A 181 -13.13 -1.97 15.61
C GLY A 181 -14.17 -2.89 16.23
N ARG A 182 -13.80 -4.15 16.52
CA ARG A 182 -14.67 -5.09 17.25
C ARG A 182 -15.05 -4.57 18.62
N TRP A 183 -14.08 -4.04 19.36
CA TRP A 183 -14.32 -3.43 20.66
C TRP A 183 -15.24 -2.21 20.56
N LEU A 184 -15.01 -1.32 19.59
CA LEU A 184 -15.86 -0.15 19.36
C LEU A 184 -17.30 -0.54 19.02
N ALA A 185 -17.51 -1.60 18.23
CA ALA A 185 -18.85 -2.10 17.90
C ALA A 185 -19.65 -2.53 19.14
N GLU A 186 -18.95 -2.97 20.19
CA GLU A 186 -19.55 -3.48 21.42
C GLU A 186 -19.69 -2.39 22.51
N HIS A 187 -18.90 -1.31 22.44
CA HIS A 187 -18.77 -0.32 23.53
C HIS A 187 -19.12 1.14 23.14
N ALA A 188 -19.14 1.49 21.86
CA ALA A 188 -19.47 2.84 21.43
C ALA A 188 -20.99 3.04 21.32
N SER A 189 -21.49 4.19 21.77
CA SER A 189 -22.89 4.57 21.52
C SER A 189 -23.11 4.86 20.03
N PRO A 190 -24.31 4.64 19.46
CA PRO A 190 -24.61 5.06 18.08
C PRO A 190 -24.39 6.57 17.81
N SER A 191 -24.41 7.40 18.86
CA SER A 191 -24.12 8.84 18.77
C SER A 191 -22.64 9.20 18.88
N ASP A 192 -21.79 8.25 19.29
CA ASP A 192 -20.36 8.49 19.50
C ASP A 192 -19.64 8.56 18.15
N LEU A 193 -18.91 9.66 17.91
CA LEU A 193 -18.05 9.79 16.75
C LEU A 193 -16.64 9.29 17.09
N VAL A 194 -16.03 8.62 16.11
CA VAL A 194 -14.68 8.06 16.23
C VAL A 194 -13.73 8.76 15.26
N LEU A 195 -12.60 9.27 15.75
CA LEU A 195 -11.47 9.65 14.92
C LEU A 195 -10.53 8.45 14.77
N ASP A 196 -10.48 7.86 13.57
CA ASP A 196 -9.60 6.73 13.28
C ASP A 196 -8.49 7.17 12.32
N THR A 197 -7.25 7.13 12.81
CA THR A 197 -6.06 7.53 12.05
C THR A 197 -5.83 6.71 10.78
N ARG A 198 -6.36 5.48 10.71
CA ARG A 198 -6.24 4.56 9.57
C ARG A 198 -7.57 4.21 8.90
N GLY A 199 -8.69 4.56 9.52
CA GLY A 199 -10.06 4.28 9.07
C GLY A 199 -10.53 2.82 9.21
N TRP A 200 -9.65 1.88 9.57
CA TRP A 200 -9.96 0.45 9.66
C TRP A 200 -10.86 0.09 10.84
N ALA A 201 -10.57 0.60 12.03
CA ALA A 201 -11.38 0.31 13.22
C ALA A 201 -12.80 0.86 13.04
N ARG A 202 -12.94 2.07 12.46
CA ARG A 202 -14.23 2.64 12.09
C ARG A 202 -15.00 1.78 11.09
N PHE A 203 -14.33 1.31 10.05
CA PHE A 203 -14.93 0.43 9.05
C PHE A 203 -15.46 -0.86 9.67
N ILE A 204 -14.65 -1.52 10.52
CA ILE A 204 -15.05 -2.76 11.20
C ILE A 204 -16.19 -2.53 12.20
N ALA A 205 -16.18 -1.41 12.92
CA ALA A 205 -17.23 -1.07 13.89
C ALA A 205 -18.53 -0.60 13.24
N ASN A 206 -18.53 -0.32 11.92
CA ASN A 206 -19.56 0.48 11.26
C ASN A 206 -19.84 1.81 12.00
N ALA A 207 -18.79 2.40 12.58
CA ALA A 207 -18.92 3.57 13.43
C ALA A 207 -18.84 4.88 12.61
N PRO A 208 -19.71 5.87 12.90
CA PRO A 208 -19.60 7.19 12.31
C PRO A 208 -18.36 7.93 12.83
N GLY A 209 -17.87 8.91 12.07
CA GLY A 209 -16.81 9.81 12.55
C GLY A 209 -15.88 10.28 11.45
N TYR A 210 -14.61 10.39 11.79
CA TYR A 210 -13.57 11.06 11.01
C TYR A 210 -12.42 10.12 10.66
N ASP A 211 -11.86 10.29 9.47
CA ASP A 211 -10.51 9.81 9.16
C ASP A 211 -9.51 10.92 9.54
N TYR A 212 -8.22 10.65 9.38
CA TYR A 212 -7.21 11.64 9.76
C TYR A 212 -7.17 12.89 8.86
N TRP A 213 -7.65 12.83 7.62
CA TRP A 213 -7.75 14.00 6.75
C TRP A 213 -8.71 15.04 7.34
N HIS A 214 -9.66 14.58 8.16
CA HIS A 214 -10.65 15.41 8.83
C HIS A 214 -10.36 15.62 10.32
N VAL A 215 -9.13 15.42 10.77
CA VAL A 215 -8.73 15.61 12.19
C VAL A 215 -9.11 17.00 12.70
N ARG A 216 -8.97 18.04 11.87
CA ARG A 216 -9.32 19.42 12.25
C ARG A 216 -10.80 19.56 12.59
N GLN A 217 -11.67 18.93 11.79
CA GLN A 217 -13.11 18.88 12.05
C GLN A 217 -13.40 18.07 13.31
N ALA A 218 -12.76 16.91 13.45
CA ALA A 218 -12.94 16.01 14.59
C ALA A 218 -12.70 16.74 15.93
N LEU A 219 -11.65 17.56 16.02
CA LEU A 219 -11.29 18.27 17.24
C LEU A 219 -12.27 19.39 17.63
N THR A 220 -13.11 19.85 16.69
CA THR A 220 -14.16 20.83 16.95
C THR A 220 -15.52 20.20 17.27
N ASP A 221 -15.66 18.89 17.07
CA ASP A 221 -16.93 18.19 17.20
C ASP A 221 -17.15 17.71 18.63
N SER A 222 -18.23 18.17 19.26
CA SER A 222 -18.61 17.78 20.63
C SER A 222 -19.08 16.33 20.77
N HIS A 223 -19.35 15.65 19.65
CA HIS A 223 -19.68 14.24 19.64
C HIS A 223 -18.46 13.34 19.42
N LEU A 224 -17.25 13.89 19.26
CA LEU A 224 -16.03 13.10 19.22
C LEU A 224 -15.81 12.41 20.58
N ALA A 225 -15.97 11.09 20.60
CA ALA A 225 -15.93 10.29 21.82
C ALA A 225 -14.69 9.40 21.89
N TYR A 226 -14.19 8.92 20.75
CA TYR A 226 -13.04 8.01 20.70
C TYR A 226 -12.02 8.41 19.66
N VAL A 227 -10.75 8.16 19.96
CA VAL A 227 -9.63 8.26 19.01
C VAL A 227 -8.92 6.91 18.93
N VAL A 228 -8.73 6.38 17.72
CA VAL A 228 -7.97 5.16 17.46
C VAL A 228 -6.67 5.50 16.75
N VAL A 229 -5.55 5.16 17.39
CA VAL A 229 -4.20 5.43 16.87
C VAL A 229 -3.34 4.17 16.88
N GLY A 230 -2.60 3.93 15.79
CA GLY A 230 -1.61 2.86 15.74
C GLY A 230 -0.38 3.16 16.61
N HIS A 231 0.19 2.16 17.29
CA HIS A 231 1.40 2.34 18.11
C HIS A 231 2.57 2.89 17.30
N GLU A 232 2.79 2.35 16.11
CA GLU A 232 3.82 2.82 15.18
C GLU A 232 3.69 4.31 14.81
N GLU A 233 2.49 4.90 14.90
CA GLU A 233 2.29 6.34 14.65
C GLU A 233 2.68 7.21 15.84
N LEU A 234 2.48 6.70 17.06
CA LEU A 234 2.87 7.39 18.29
C LEU A 234 4.38 7.27 18.55
N GLU A 235 4.98 6.14 18.19
CA GLU A 235 6.41 5.86 18.36
C GLU A 235 7.30 6.46 17.26
N ALA A 236 6.69 6.96 16.17
CA ALA A 236 7.42 7.56 15.07
C ALA A 236 8.16 8.85 15.52
N LYS A 237 9.37 9.06 14.99
CA LYS A 237 10.16 10.29 15.25
C LYS A 237 9.76 11.42 14.29
N SER A 238 8.45 11.74 14.21
CA SER A 238 7.92 12.76 13.30
C SER A 238 7.22 13.91 14.05
N PRO A 239 7.09 15.11 13.44
CA PRO A 239 6.29 16.20 14.01
C PRO A 239 4.83 15.81 14.26
N ARG A 240 4.23 15.03 13.35
CA ARG A 240 2.88 14.47 13.50
C ARG A 240 2.75 13.57 14.73
N ALA A 241 3.73 12.68 14.99
CA ALA A 241 3.71 11.82 16.17
C ALA A 241 3.75 12.61 17.47
N ARG A 242 4.58 13.67 17.53
CA ARG A 242 4.62 14.60 18.67
C ARG A 242 3.27 15.30 18.86
N THR A 243 2.69 15.80 17.77
CA THR A 243 1.37 16.43 17.78
C THR A 243 0.30 15.50 18.33
N LEU A 244 0.20 14.28 17.80
CA LEU A 244 -0.74 13.25 18.27
C LEU A 244 -0.52 12.91 19.74
N THR A 245 0.73 12.74 20.16
CA THR A 245 1.07 12.37 21.54
C THR A 245 0.69 13.47 22.51
N ALA A 246 1.04 14.73 22.22
CA ALA A 246 0.68 15.87 23.06
C ALA A 246 -0.84 16.07 23.15
N LEU A 247 -1.54 15.91 22.03
CA LEU A 247 -3.00 16.05 21.97
C LEU A 247 -3.70 14.96 22.79
N LEU A 248 -3.31 13.70 22.60
CA LEU A 248 -3.87 12.58 23.35
C LEU A 248 -3.53 12.65 24.85
N ALA A 249 -2.32 13.06 25.20
CA ALA A 249 -1.93 13.25 26.60
C ALA A 249 -2.75 14.35 27.29
N TYR A 250 -3.15 15.38 26.55
CA TYR A 250 -3.93 16.50 27.08
C TYR A 250 -5.44 16.22 27.16
N ALA A 251 -6.01 15.65 26.09
CA ALA A 251 -7.45 15.59 25.89
C ALA A 251 -8.02 14.17 25.80
N ALA A 252 -7.25 13.14 26.14
CA ALA A 252 -7.72 11.77 26.02
C ALA A 252 -7.18 10.84 27.11
N THR A 253 -7.94 9.79 27.42
CA THR A 253 -7.51 8.73 28.33
C THR A 253 -7.48 7.40 27.59
N PRO A 254 -6.39 6.62 27.66
CA PRO A 254 -6.35 5.30 27.04
C PRO A 254 -7.39 4.40 27.71
N VAL A 255 -8.22 3.71 26.90
CA VAL A 255 -9.28 2.82 27.42
C VAL A 255 -9.05 1.37 27.07
N GLN A 256 -8.43 1.09 25.91
CA GLN A 256 -8.15 -0.27 25.50
C GLN A 256 -6.93 -0.32 24.58
N ASP A 257 -6.09 -1.33 24.77
CA ASP A 257 -4.89 -1.55 23.97
C ASP A 257 -4.95 -2.91 23.25
N PHE A 258 -4.48 -2.92 22.00
CA PHE A 258 -4.41 -4.11 21.13
C PHE A 258 -3.01 -4.20 20.50
N PRO A 259 -1.99 -4.56 21.29
CA PRO A 259 -0.61 -4.64 20.80
C PRO A 259 -0.47 -5.81 19.82
N VAL A 260 0.32 -5.58 18.77
CA VAL A 260 0.70 -6.61 17.80
C VAL A 260 2.16 -6.39 17.46
N PHE A 261 3.02 -7.37 17.71
CA PHE A 261 4.46 -7.22 17.50
C PHE A 261 4.91 -7.85 16.19
N VAL A 262 5.67 -7.09 15.39
CA VAL A 262 6.31 -7.55 14.16
C VAL A 262 7.74 -7.05 14.16
N ASN A 263 8.71 -7.96 14.15
CA ASN A 263 10.14 -7.62 14.21
C ASN A 263 10.44 -6.63 15.35
N ASP A 264 9.97 -6.95 16.57
CA ASP A 264 10.10 -6.15 17.81
C ASP A 264 9.46 -4.75 17.79
N ARG A 265 8.66 -4.43 16.76
CA ARG A 265 7.88 -3.18 16.70
C ARG A 265 6.42 -3.44 16.98
N ASN A 266 5.82 -2.60 17.81
CA ASN A 266 4.39 -2.66 18.05
C ASN A 266 3.64 -1.97 16.90
N VAL A 267 3.00 -2.79 16.05
CA VAL A 267 2.15 -2.36 14.94
C VAL A 267 0.66 -2.48 15.27
N GLY A 268 0.34 -2.66 16.56
CA GLY A 268 -1.02 -2.71 17.07
C GLY A 268 -1.70 -1.33 17.06
N ALA A 269 -2.84 -1.25 17.72
CA ALA A 269 -3.59 0.00 17.88
C ALA A 269 -4.07 0.18 19.32
N ARG A 270 -4.28 1.43 19.70
CA ARG A 270 -4.82 1.81 21.01
C ARG A 270 -6.02 2.73 20.83
N ILE A 271 -7.04 2.50 21.64
CA ILE A 271 -8.23 3.32 21.73
C ILE A 271 -8.09 4.27 22.92
N TYR A 272 -8.40 5.53 22.67
CA TYR A 272 -8.50 6.57 23.69
C TYR A 272 -9.95 7.06 23.75
N ARG A 273 -10.48 7.28 24.96
CA ARG A 273 -11.68 8.09 25.17
C ARG A 273 -11.26 9.55 25.09
N PHE A 274 -11.89 10.29 24.19
CA PHE A 274 -11.64 11.71 24.00
C PHE A 274 -12.50 12.53 24.97
N HIS A 275 -11.88 13.52 25.59
CA HIS A 275 -12.50 14.47 26.50
C HIS A 275 -12.29 15.85 25.91
N GLN A 276 -13.34 16.42 25.30
CA GLN A 276 -13.19 17.72 24.66
C GLN A 276 -12.81 18.78 25.71
N PRO A 277 -11.63 19.41 25.59
CA PRO A 277 -11.19 20.38 26.57
C PRO A 277 -11.96 21.68 26.38
N VAL A 278 -12.09 22.44 27.47
CA VAL A 278 -12.73 23.78 27.44
C VAL A 278 -11.90 24.76 26.58
N SER A 279 -10.58 24.59 26.56
CA SER A 279 -9.64 25.37 25.75
C SER A 279 -8.43 24.53 25.36
N TRP A 280 -7.78 24.85 24.23
CA TRP A 280 -6.49 24.28 23.85
C TRP A 280 -5.32 25.24 24.09
N GLU A 281 -5.57 26.40 24.68
CA GLU A 281 -4.56 27.41 24.95
C GLU A 281 -3.53 26.90 25.98
N GLY A 282 -2.25 27.19 25.73
CA GLY A 282 -1.14 26.77 26.59
C GLY A 282 -0.59 25.37 26.32
N LEU A 283 -1.23 24.58 25.44
CA LEU A 283 -0.70 23.31 24.99
C LEU A 283 0.46 23.51 24.00
N VAL A 284 1.51 22.68 24.11
CA VAL A 284 2.70 22.69 23.22
C VAL A 284 3.00 21.25 22.76
N PRO A 285 3.33 21.03 21.46
CA PRO A 285 3.70 19.72 20.93
C PRO A 285 5.08 19.22 21.36
#